data_AF-A0A2R7R852-F1
#
_entry.id   AF-A0A2R7R852-F1
#
_cell.length_a   1.000
_cell.length_b   1.000
_cell.length_c   1.000
_cell.angle_alpha   90.00
_cell.angle_beta   90.00
_cell.angle_gamma   90.00
#
_symmetry.space_group_name_H-M   'P 1'
#
loop_
_entity.id
_entity.type
_entity.pdbx_description
1 polymer ?
#
loop_
_entity_poly.entity_id
_entity_poly.type
_entity_poly.pdbx_seq_one_letter_code
_entity_poly.pdbx_strand_id
1 'polypeptide(L)'
;MAAETEAWLAEAAFQFQDARVVGQTEATTQWLEQTGALDARLEEIAADYALRAIGRSEWQAARAAVERAKAALPVPIARPHEFTTGAMLRSAWDSMAVSVQRAVLDDIFVKVVVMPRRQIRGAKSFDAWRLVPEWKQ
;
A
#
# COMPACT_ATOMS: atom_id res chain seq x y z
N MET A 1 -5.67 -29.65 -10.63
CA MET A 1 -6.88 -28.92 -10.19
C MET A 1 -6.70 -28.28 -8.82
N ALA A 2 -6.62 -29.04 -7.71
CA ALA A 2 -6.40 -28.44 -6.38
C ALA A 2 -5.03 -27.72 -6.28
N ALA A 3 -3.95 -28.40 -6.64
CA ALA A 3 -2.60 -27.83 -6.65
C ALA A 3 -2.44 -26.60 -7.59
N GLU A 4 -3.13 -26.58 -8.74
CA GLU A 4 -3.09 -25.44 -9.67
C GLU A 4 -3.83 -24.22 -9.12
N THR A 5 -4.92 -24.45 -8.38
CA THR A 5 -5.67 -23.39 -7.69
C THR A 5 -4.84 -22.79 -6.57
N GLU A 6 -4.20 -23.64 -5.76
CA GLU A 6 -3.32 -23.21 -4.67
C GLU A 6 -2.12 -22.41 -5.17
N ALA A 7 -1.45 -22.90 -6.22
CA ALA A 7 -0.34 -22.19 -6.84
C ALA A 7 -0.75 -20.82 -7.40
N TRP A 8 -1.92 -20.75 -8.03
CA TRP A 8 -2.44 -19.48 -8.55
C TRP A 8 -2.78 -18.49 -7.41
N LEU A 9 -3.39 -18.96 -6.32
CA LEU A 9 -3.72 -18.11 -5.18
C LEU A 9 -2.48 -17.61 -4.45
N ALA A 10 -1.47 -18.46 -4.29
CA ALA A 10 -0.18 -18.06 -3.72
C ALA A 10 0.48 -16.98 -4.58
N GLU A 11 0.55 -17.18 -5.90
CA GLU A 11 1.13 -16.19 -6.81
C GLU A 11 0.35 -14.87 -6.82
N ALA A 12 -0.97 -14.92 -6.80
CA ALA A 12 -1.81 -13.73 -6.70
C ALA A 12 -1.57 -12.97 -5.37
N ALA A 13 -1.40 -13.70 -4.27
CA ALA A 13 -1.07 -13.12 -2.97
C ALA A 13 0.32 -12.43 -2.97
N PHE A 14 1.31 -13.02 -3.64
CA PHE A 14 2.64 -12.41 -3.77
C PHE A 14 2.58 -11.10 -4.57
N GLN A 15 1.88 -11.11 -5.70
CA GLN A 15 1.72 -9.92 -6.53
C GLN A 15 0.97 -8.80 -5.79
N PHE A 16 -0.08 -9.15 -5.03
CA PHE A 16 -0.78 -8.19 -4.19
C PHE A 16 0.14 -7.58 -3.14
N GLN A 17 0.97 -8.39 -2.50
CA GLN A 17 1.91 -7.93 -1.50
C GLN A 17 2.99 -7.01 -2.09
N ASP A 18 3.53 -7.33 -3.27
CA ASP A 18 4.45 -6.44 -4.00
C ASP A 18 3.78 -5.10 -4.32
N ALA A 19 2.55 -5.12 -4.85
CA ALA A 19 1.79 -3.90 -5.16
C ALA A 19 1.50 -3.07 -3.91
N ARG A 20 1.21 -3.71 -2.78
CA ARG A 20 0.98 -3.05 -1.49
C ARG A 20 2.24 -2.35 -0.98
N VAL A 21 3.41 -3.00 -1.06
CA VAL A 21 4.70 -2.40 -0.67
C VAL A 21 5.02 -1.19 -1.57
N VAL A 22 4.82 -1.31 -2.87
CA VAL A 22 5.03 -0.20 -3.83
C VAL A 22 4.09 0.97 -3.50
N GLY A 23 2.79 0.71 -3.34
CA GLY A 23 1.82 1.76 -3.01
C GLY A 23 2.09 2.47 -1.68
N GLN A 24 2.56 1.73 -0.66
CA GLN A 24 2.98 2.32 0.62
C GLN A 24 4.25 3.18 0.47
N THR A 25 5.20 2.74 -0.35
CA THR A 25 6.42 3.49 -0.65
C THR A 25 6.08 4.80 -1.35
N GLU A 26 5.27 4.74 -2.41
CA GLU A 26 4.82 5.92 -3.17
C GLU A 26 4.05 6.91 -2.30
N ALA A 27 3.11 6.42 -1.47
CA ALA A 27 2.37 7.28 -0.54
C ALA A 27 3.30 7.95 0.48
N THR A 28 4.32 7.25 0.96
CA THR A 28 5.32 7.80 1.88
C THR A 28 6.18 8.86 1.21
N THR A 29 6.64 8.61 -0.02
CA THR A 29 7.42 9.58 -0.81
C THR A 29 6.59 10.84 -1.10
N GLN A 30 5.34 10.70 -1.55
CA GLN A 30 4.45 11.84 -1.79
C GLN A 30 4.21 12.66 -0.52
N TRP A 31 4.01 11.99 0.62
CA TRP A 31 3.86 12.66 1.90
C TRP A 31 5.13 13.43 2.31
N LEU A 32 6.31 12.83 2.13
CA LEU A 32 7.60 13.50 2.40
C LEU A 32 7.82 14.72 1.49
N GLU A 33 7.48 14.61 0.20
CA GLU A 33 7.59 15.73 -0.73
C GLU A 33 6.66 16.88 -0.36
N GLN A 34 5.39 16.57 -0.03
CA GLN A 34 4.40 17.58 0.35
C GLN A 34 4.75 18.26 1.68
N THR A 35 5.19 17.50 2.67
CA THR A 35 5.65 18.05 3.95
C THR A 35 6.90 18.90 3.77
N GLY A 36 7.89 18.43 3.00
CA GLY A 36 9.10 19.18 2.69
C GLY A 36 8.82 20.49 1.94
N ALA A 37 7.87 20.50 1.00
CA ALA A 37 7.46 21.73 0.32
C ALA A 37 6.79 22.74 1.27
N LEU A 38 5.99 22.26 2.23
CA LEU A 38 5.38 23.10 3.26
C LEU A 38 6.43 23.65 4.24
N ASP A 39 7.46 22.87 4.57
CA ASP A 39 8.60 23.30 5.37
C ASP A 39 9.41 24.40 4.66
N ALA A 40 9.78 24.18 3.40
CA ALA A 40 10.47 25.18 2.59
C ALA A 40 9.66 26.47 2.48
N ARG A 41 8.33 26.37 2.31
CA ARG A 41 7.46 27.55 2.29
C ARG A 41 7.47 28.30 3.62
N LEU A 42 7.54 27.59 4.75
CA LEU A 42 7.61 28.22 6.06
C LEU A 42 8.95 28.95 6.28
N GLU A 43 10.05 28.40 5.77
CA GLU A 43 11.36 29.04 5.78
C GLU A 43 11.38 30.33 4.94
N GLU A 44 10.77 30.33 3.75
CA GLU A 44 10.62 31.52 2.92
C GLU A 44 9.88 32.64 3.66
N ILE A 45 8.72 32.32 4.25
CA ILE A 45 7.91 33.29 4.99
C ILE A 45 8.69 33.80 6.23
N ALA A 46 9.51 32.95 6.85
CA ALA A 46 10.33 33.34 7.99
C ALA A 46 11.43 34.33 7.56
N ALA A 47 12.03 34.13 6.39
CA ALA A 47 12.99 35.05 5.80
C ALA A 47 12.33 36.40 5.45
N ASP A 48 11.14 36.39 4.86
CA ASP A 48 10.38 37.62 4.55
C ASP A 48 10.07 38.44 5.83
N TYR A 49 9.72 37.76 6.92
CA TYR A 49 9.52 38.41 8.21
C TYR A 49 10.82 38.99 8.79
N ALA A 50 11.93 38.24 8.69
CA ALA A 50 13.24 38.71 9.15
C ALA A 50 13.71 39.95 8.37
N LEU A 51 13.42 40.01 7.07
CA LEU A 51 13.67 41.15 6.19
C LEU A 51 12.67 42.30 6.38
N ARG A 52 11.68 42.14 7.28
CA ARG A 52 10.56 43.07 7.51
C ARG A 52 9.74 43.37 6.25
N ALA A 53 9.75 42.46 5.28
CA ALA A 53 8.91 42.53 4.09
C ALA A 53 7.43 42.28 4.42
N ILE A 54 7.17 41.54 5.50
CA ILE A 54 5.83 41.29 6.05
C ILE A 54 5.75 41.67 7.54
N GLY A 55 4.56 42.02 7.99
CA GLY A 55 4.26 42.32 9.39
C GLY A 55 4.04 41.06 10.24
N ARG A 56 4.00 41.25 11.57
CA ARG A 56 3.78 40.17 12.54
C ARG A 56 2.44 39.45 12.35
N SER A 57 1.38 40.18 12.01
CA SER A 57 0.04 39.62 11.77
C SER A 57 0.03 38.72 10.53
N GLU A 58 0.71 39.14 9.46
CA GLU A 58 0.84 38.39 8.20
C GLU A 58 1.67 37.12 8.41
N TRP A 59 2.79 37.22 9.14
CA TRP A 59 3.59 36.08 9.56
C TRP A 59 2.76 35.03 10.33
N GLN A 60 1.99 35.47 11.33
CA GLN A 60 1.17 34.56 12.13
C GLN A 60 0.06 33.89 11.30
N ALA A 61 -0.59 34.64 10.41
CA ALA A 61 -1.63 34.12 9.52
C ALA A 61 -1.06 33.08 8.53
N ALA A 62 0.08 33.39 7.92
CA ALA A 62 0.74 32.51 6.95
C ALA A 62 1.25 31.21 7.63
N ARG A 63 1.90 31.33 8.80
CA ARG A 63 2.30 30.17 9.60
C ARG A 63 1.10 29.30 9.96
N ALA A 64 0.01 29.89 10.45
CA ALA A 64 -1.20 29.14 10.79
C ALA A 64 -1.86 28.47 9.58
N ALA A 65 -1.69 29.00 8.37
CA ALA A 65 -2.15 28.35 7.14
C ALA A 65 -1.30 27.11 6.80
N VAL A 66 0.03 27.22 6.89
CA VAL A 66 0.95 26.10 6.65
C VAL A 66 0.74 24.97 7.66
N GLU A 67 0.62 25.29 8.95
CA GLU A 67 0.36 24.28 9.99
C GLU A 67 -0.97 23.55 9.78
N ARG A 68 -2.02 24.27 9.36
CA ARG A 68 -3.30 23.63 8.99
C ARG A 68 -3.16 22.72 7.77
N ALA A 69 -2.39 23.13 6.77
CA ALA A 69 -2.13 22.30 5.60
C ALA A 69 -1.38 21.02 6.00
N LYS A 70 -0.36 21.11 6.85
CA LYS A 70 0.37 19.95 7.38
C LYS A 70 -0.53 19.02 8.18
N ALA A 71 -1.38 19.57 9.06
CA ALA A 71 -2.31 18.77 9.87
C ALA A 71 -3.38 18.06 9.03
N ALA A 72 -3.69 18.58 7.83
CA ALA A 72 -4.62 17.95 6.90
C ALA A 72 -3.98 16.86 6.04
N LEU A 73 -2.64 16.75 6.01
CA LEU A 73 -1.96 15.70 5.25
C LEU A 73 -2.15 14.34 5.94
N PRO A 74 -2.62 13.31 5.21
CA PRO A 74 -2.74 11.97 5.77
C PRO A 74 -1.36 11.43 6.09
N VAL A 75 -1.06 11.21 7.37
CA VAL A 75 0.19 10.57 7.78
C VAL A 75 0.16 9.12 7.27
N PRO A 76 1.13 8.69 6.44
CA PRO A 76 1.19 7.32 5.98
C PRO A 76 1.31 6.40 7.21
N ILE A 77 0.40 5.41 7.29
CA ILE A 77 0.43 4.43 8.38
C ILE A 77 1.66 3.55 8.15
N ALA A 78 2.77 3.89 8.81
CA ALA A 78 3.93 3.02 8.92
C ALA A 78 3.56 1.86 9.84
N ARG A 79 2.83 0.85 9.33
CA ARG A 79 2.70 -0.42 10.07
C ARG A 79 4.09 -1.05 10.08
N PRO A 80 4.68 -1.34 11.26
CA PRO A 80 6.00 -1.95 11.37
C PRO A 80 5.96 -3.46 11.04
N HIS A 81 5.09 -3.90 10.13
CA HIS A 81 5.27 -5.21 9.54
C HIS A 81 6.49 -5.07 8.64
N GLU A 82 7.55 -5.82 8.94
CA GLU A 82 8.63 -6.08 8.00
C GLU A 82 7.99 -6.22 6.62
N PHE A 83 8.41 -5.39 5.66
CA PHE A 83 7.84 -5.38 4.32
C PHE A 83 8.21 -6.70 3.64
N THR A 84 7.52 -7.77 4.01
CA THR A 84 7.66 -9.05 3.37
C THR A 84 7.09 -8.86 1.98
N THR A 85 7.98 -8.74 1.01
CA THR A 85 7.61 -8.61 -0.41
C THR A 85 7.05 -9.93 -0.91
N GLY A 86 6.29 -9.88 -2.01
CA GLY A 86 5.90 -11.06 -2.75
C GLY A 86 7.11 -11.88 -3.21
N ALA A 87 8.22 -11.23 -3.57
CA ALA A 87 9.48 -11.90 -3.89
C ALA A 87 10.05 -12.70 -2.70
N MET A 88 10.05 -12.13 -1.50
CA MET A 88 10.48 -12.83 -0.27
C MET A 88 9.57 -14.01 0.03
N LEU A 89 8.24 -13.80 -0.03
CA LEU A 89 7.26 -14.87 0.15
C LEU A 89 7.49 -16.01 -0.86
N ARG A 90 7.65 -15.69 -2.15
CA ARG A 90 7.90 -16.66 -3.22
C ARG A 90 9.16 -17.49 -2.96
N SER A 91 10.24 -16.85 -2.47
CA SER A 91 11.52 -17.53 -2.20
C SER A 91 11.47 -18.50 -1.01
N ALA A 92 10.64 -18.20 0.00
CA ALA A 92 10.51 -18.98 1.21
C ALA A 92 9.25 -19.89 1.20
N TRP A 93 8.37 -19.76 0.20
CA TRP A 93 7.06 -20.41 0.20
C TRP A 93 7.16 -21.92 0.38
N ASP A 94 7.99 -22.59 -0.42
CA ASP A 94 8.12 -24.05 -0.41
C ASP A 94 8.80 -24.58 0.86
N SER A 95 9.52 -23.74 1.60
CA SER A 95 10.16 -24.10 2.87
C SER A 95 9.31 -23.76 4.09
N MET A 96 8.23 -23.01 3.94
CA MET A 96 7.29 -22.70 5.02
C MET A 96 6.43 -23.91 5.39
N ALA A 97 6.11 -24.04 6.68
CA ALA A 97 5.09 -24.98 7.11
C ALA A 97 3.72 -24.59 6.52
N VAL A 98 2.89 -25.59 6.20
CA VAL A 98 1.54 -25.38 5.63
C VAL A 98 0.66 -24.49 6.52
N SER A 99 0.82 -24.56 7.84
CA SER A 99 0.12 -23.67 8.78
C SER A 99 0.51 -22.20 8.60
N VAL A 100 1.79 -21.93 8.32
CA VAL A 100 2.30 -20.58 8.07
C VAL A 100 1.83 -20.09 6.70
N GLN A 101 1.89 -20.92 5.67
CA GLN A 101 1.35 -20.58 4.35
C GLN A 101 -0.14 -20.19 4.44
N ARG A 102 -0.95 -20.96 5.18
CA ARG A 102 -2.37 -20.64 5.42
C ARG A 102 -2.55 -19.33 6.16
N ALA A 103 -1.76 -19.08 7.22
CA ALA A 103 -1.82 -17.84 7.96
C ALA A 103 -1.49 -16.62 7.08
N VAL A 104 -0.51 -16.74 6.18
CA VAL A 104 -0.19 -15.69 5.19
C VAL A 104 -1.37 -15.43 4.24
N LEU A 105 -2.00 -16.49 3.71
CA LEU A 105 -3.16 -16.33 2.84
C LEU A 105 -4.36 -15.72 3.59
N ASP A 106 -4.58 -16.12 4.85
CA ASP A 106 -5.64 -15.57 5.70
C ASP A 106 -5.39 -14.10 6.05
N ASP A 107 -4.14 -13.65 6.17
CA ASP A 107 -3.82 -12.23 6.37
C ASP A 107 -4.04 -11.39 5.10
N ILE A 108 -3.86 -11.98 3.92
CA ILE A 108 -3.97 -11.28 2.63
C ILE A 108 -5.41 -11.27 2.09
N PHE A 109 -6.12 -12.39 2.16
CA PHE A 109 -7.46 -12.51 1.60
C PHE A 109 -8.55 -12.21 2.64
N VAL A 110 -9.59 -11.51 2.21
CA VAL A 110 -10.90 -11.50 2.89
C VAL A 110 -11.66 -12.77 2.50
N LYS A 111 -11.74 -13.03 1.20
CA LYS A 111 -12.35 -14.24 0.62
C LYS A 111 -11.90 -14.39 -0.84
N VAL A 112 -12.11 -15.58 -1.39
CA VAL A 112 -11.95 -15.84 -2.83
C VAL A 112 -13.28 -16.28 -3.38
N VAL A 113 -13.82 -15.52 -4.34
CA VAL A 113 -15.08 -15.86 -5.00
C VAL A 113 -14.78 -16.74 -6.21
N VAL A 114 -15.38 -17.93 -6.26
CA VAL A 114 -15.23 -18.88 -7.37
C VAL A 114 -16.46 -18.80 -8.27
N MET A 115 -16.33 -18.13 -9.42
CA MET A 115 -17.41 -18.00 -10.41
C MET A 115 -17.76 -19.35 -11.04
N PRO A 116 -19.02 -19.58 -11.45
CA PRO A 116 -19.40 -20.78 -12.19
C PRO A 116 -18.70 -20.81 -13.57
N ARG A 117 -18.43 -22.02 -14.09
CA ARG A 117 -17.87 -22.16 -15.45
C ARG A 117 -18.92 -21.69 -16.46
N ARG A 118 -18.52 -20.85 -17.43
CA ARG A 118 -19.36 -20.42 -18.56
C ARG A 118 -19.62 -21.52 -19.63
N GLN A 119 -19.40 -22.81 -19.31
CA GLN A 119 -19.58 -24.05 -20.13
C GLN A 119 -18.54 -24.39 -21.22
N ILE A 120 -18.14 -25.69 -21.27
CA ILE A 120 -18.14 -26.63 -22.42
C ILE A 120 -17.82 -28.04 -21.86
N ARG A 121 -18.60 -29.06 -22.24
CA ARG A 121 -18.34 -30.48 -21.94
C ARG A 121 -16.90 -30.86 -22.36
N GLY A 122 -16.15 -31.50 -21.46
CA GLY A 122 -14.88 -32.17 -21.80
C GLY A 122 -13.58 -31.44 -21.39
N ALA A 123 -13.62 -30.15 -21.06
CA ALA A 123 -12.42 -29.44 -20.61
C ALA A 123 -12.19 -29.64 -19.10
N LYS A 124 -11.30 -30.59 -18.73
CA LYS A 124 -10.79 -30.76 -17.35
C LYS A 124 -9.62 -29.81 -17.02
N SER A 125 -9.48 -28.68 -17.72
CA SER A 125 -8.40 -27.71 -17.48
C SER A 125 -8.73 -26.74 -16.34
N PHE A 126 -7.69 -26.22 -15.70
CA PHE A 126 -7.75 -25.10 -14.76
C PHE A 126 -8.19 -23.81 -15.48
N ASP A 127 -8.99 -22.98 -14.81
CA ASP A 127 -9.51 -21.73 -15.36
C ASP A 127 -9.39 -20.63 -14.29
N ALA A 128 -8.31 -19.85 -14.40
CA ALA A 128 -7.93 -18.80 -13.46
C ALA A 128 -8.95 -17.65 -13.41
N TRP A 129 -9.64 -17.36 -14.52
CA TRP A 129 -10.60 -16.25 -14.63
C TRP A 129 -11.82 -16.40 -13.72
N ARG A 130 -12.00 -17.59 -13.14
CA ARG A 130 -13.09 -17.88 -12.22
C ARG A 130 -12.76 -17.50 -10.78
N LEU A 131 -11.49 -17.29 -10.46
CA LEU A 131 -11.05 -16.97 -9.12
C LEU A 131 -10.95 -15.45 -9.00
N VAL A 132 -11.82 -14.87 -8.18
CA VAL A 132 -11.84 -13.43 -7.92
C VAL A 132 -11.51 -13.21 -6.44
N PRO A 133 -10.24 -12.91 -6.11
CA PRO A 133 -9.84 -12.62 -4.74
C PRO A 133 -10.35 -11.25 -4.29
N GLU A 134 -10.83 -11.20 -3.05
CA GLU A 134 -11.11 -9.97 -2.31
C GLU A 134 -10.00 -9.79 -1.27
N TRP A 135 -9.35 -8.63 -1.29
CA TRP A 135 -8.12 -8.37 -0.54
C TRP A 135 -8.40 -7.62 0.77
N LYS A 136 -7.65 -7.94 1.83
CA LYS A 136 -7.66 -7.17 3.07
C LYS A 136 -6.92 -5.85 2.89
N GLN A 137 -7.52 -4.75 3.34
CA GLN A 137 -6.95 -3.39 3.30
C GLN A 137 -6.03 -3.10 4.50
#